data_AF-A0A2H9KYZ7-F1
#
_entry.id   AF-A0A2H9KYZ7-F1
#
_cell.length_a   1.000
_cell.length_b   1.000
_cell.length_c   1.000
_cell.angle_alpha   90.00
_cell.angle_beta   90.00
_cell.angle_gamma   90.00
#
_symmetry.space_group_name_H-M   'P 1'
#
loop_
_entity.id
_entity.type
_entity.pdbx_description
1 polymer ?
#
loop_
_entity_poly.entity_id
_entity_poly.type
_entity_poly.pdbx_seq_one_letter_code
_entity_poly.pdbx_strand_id
1 'polypeptide(L)'
;MLGKKEDSTRTATLAEVKDILNKRASEPDFGYEQQTCLDYANKFCKLKAGDAAQLMEKLMQIEGVSQEAAAKIVDIMPQKPSTLQVILAKEKTTAGEKEIGEIAALLAQYAKKIIEPPVQKKEDEKPEASGEGEEEKPEKKAKKKD
;
A
#
# COMPACT_ATOMS: atom_id res chain seq x y z
N MET A 1 -6.77 2.30 25.47
CA MET A 1 -6.02 1.17 26.06
C MET A 1 -5.15 0.56 24.98
N LEU A 2 -3.85 0.52 25.23
CA LEU A 2 -3.06 -0.70 25.09
C LEU A 2 -2.38 -0.89 26.45
N GLY A 3 -2.84 -1.86 27.25
CA GLY A 3 -2.42 -2.01 28.66
C GLY A 3 -2.95 -0.91 29.62
N LYS A 4 -2.45 -0.91 30.87
CA LYS A 4 -2.89 0.03 31.94
C LYS A 4 -2.53 1.49 31.65
N LYS A 5 -1.49 1.74 30.86
CA LYS A 5 -1.02 3.07 30.42
C LYS A 5 -0.42 2.96 29.02
N GLU A 6 -0.55 4.03 28.24
CA GLU A 6 0.14 4.21 26.97
C GLU A 6 1.19 5.31 27.16
N ASP A 7 2.46 4.98 26.99
CA ASP A 7 3.57 5.90 27.26
C ASP A 7 3.83 6.83 26.06
N SER A 8 3.61 6.34 24.83
CA SER A 8 3.75 7.13 23.61
C SER A 8 3.08 6.44 22.42
N THR A 9 2.52 7.23 21.51
CA THR A 9 1.97 6.77 20.22
C THR A 9 2.72 7.47 19.09
N ARG A 10 2.92 6.77 17.97
CA ARG A 10 3.55 7.37 16.79
C ARG A 10 2.98 6.75 15.51
N THR A 11 2.87 7.56 14.47
CA THR A 11 2.50 7.10 13.12
C THR A 11 3.64 6.32 12.49
N ALA A 12 3.31 5.18 11.86
CA ALA A 12 4.24 4.35 11.10
C ALA A 12 3.96 4.47 9.60
N THR A 13 5.01 4.35 8.78
CA THR A 13 4.90 4.32 7.31
C THR A 13 4.60 2.91 6.83
N LEU A 14 4.07 2.75 5.61
CA LEU A 14 3.85 1.42 5.02
C LEU A 14 5.13 0.60 4.88
N ALA A 15 6.27 1.26 4.63
CA ALA A 15 7.57 0.59 4.57
C ALA A 15 7.96 -0.01 5.93
N GLU A 16 7.68 0.70 7.01
CA GLU A 16 7.93 0.22 8.36
C GLU A 16 6.94 -0.88 8.77
N VAL A 17 5.66 -0.69 8.48
CA VAL A 17 4.61 -1.70 8.73
C VAL A 17 4.96 -3.01 8.02
N LYS A 18 5.42 -2.94 6.76
CA LYS A 18 5.90 -4.10 6.01
C LYS A 18 7.01 -4.85 6.75
N ASP A 19 8.02 -4.13 7.25
CA ASP A 19 9.13 -4.75 7.98
C ASP A 19 8.69 -5.38 9.31
N ILE A 20 7.77 -4.73 10.03
CA ILE A 20 7.18 -5.26 11.26
C ILE A 20 6.41 -6.55 10.97
N LEU A 21 5.56 -6.54 9.95
CA LEU A 21 4.74 -7.70 9.59
C LEU A 21 5.58 -8.85 9.04
N ASN A 22 6.63 -8.58 8.26
CA ASN A 22 7.56 -9.62 7.80
C ASN A 22 8.25 -10.34 8.97
N LYS A 23 8.66 -9.60 10.01
CA LYS A 23 9.21 -10.21 11.23
C LYS A 23 8.15 -11.04 11.95
N ARG A 24 6.94 -10.49 12.13
CA ARG A 24 5.83 -11.16 12.80
C ARG A 24 5.34 -12.42 12.07
N ALA A 25 5.44 -12.46 10.73
CA ALA A 25 5.06 -13.62 9.92
C ALA A 25 5.94 -14.86 10.18
N SER A 26 7.11 -14.70 10.79
CA SER A 26 7.96 -15.83 11.20
C SER A 26 7.53 -16.49 12.52
N GLU A 27 6.55 -15.92 13.22
CA GLU A 27 6.04 -16.41 14.50
C GLU A 27 4.66 -17.09 14.32
N PRO A 28 4.30 -18.05 15.20
CA PRO A 28 2.97 -18.69 15.20
C PRO A 28 1.81 -17.67 15.30
N ASP A 29 0.59 -18.12 14.97
CA ASP A 29 -0.63 -17.30 15.04
C ASP A 29 -0.58 -16.04 14.18
N PHE A 30 -0.07 -16.15 12.95
CA PHE A 30 -0.16 -15.08 11.95
C PHE A 30 -1.50 -15.17 11.21
N GLY A 31 -2.40 -14.23 11.53
CA GLY A 31 -3.80 -14.28 11.08
C GLY A 31 -4.04 -13.77 9.66
N TYR A 32 -5.26 -13.99 9.17
CA TYR A 32 -5.70 -13.56 7.84
C TYR A 32 -5.59 -12.04 7.63
N GLU A 33 -5.98 -11.24 8.61
CA GLU A 33 -5.93 -9.77 8.54
C GLU A 33 -4.47 -9.28 8.51
N GLN A 34 -3.57 -9.96 9.23
CA GLN A 34 -2.14 -9.63 9.22
C GLN A 34 -1.51 -9.97 7.88
N GLN A 35 -1.86 -11.12 7.30
CA GLN A 35 -1.43 -11.50 5.94
C GLN A 35 -1.95 -10.51 4.90
N THR A 36 -3.23 -10.16 4.96
CA THR A 36 -3.85 -9.18 4.06
C THR A 36 -3.15 -7.81 4.16
N CYS A 37 -2.82 -7.38 5.38
CA CYS A 37 -2.08 -6.14 5.59
C CYS A 37 -0.66 -6.21 5.03
N LEU A 38 0.03 -7.34 5.20
CA LEU A 38 1.37 -7.56 4.66
C LEU A 38 1.36 -7.54 3.12
N ASP A 39 0.36 -8.18 2.50
CA ASP A 39 0.18 -8.18 1.05
C ASP A 39 -0.09 -6.76 0.52
N TYR A 40 -0.93 -5.99 1.21
CA TYR A 40 -1.14 -4.58 0.91
C TYR A 40 0.17 -3.78 1.02
N ALA A 41 0.92 -3.95 2.11
CA ALA A 41 2.17 -3.23 2.31
C ALA A 41 3.21 -3.62 1.25
N ASN A 42 3.29 -4.90 0.85
CA ASN A 42 4.14 -5.36 -0.25
C ASN A 42 3.77 -4.74 -1.60
N LYS A 43 2.48 -4.51 -1.84
CA LYS A 43 1.97 -3.93 -3.10
C LYS A 43 2.08 -2.40 -3.15
N PHE A 44 1.95 -1.70 -2.03
CA PHE A 44 1.82 -0.23 -2.06
C PHE A 44 3.03 0.52 -1.50
N CYS A 45 3.92 -0.16 -0.78
CA CYS A 45 5.15 0.45 -0.29
C CYS A 45 6.01 0.98 -1.44
N LYS A 46 6.35 2.28 -1.38
CA LYS A 46 7.12 2.98 -2.43
C LYS A 46 8.62 3.04 -2.17
N LEU A 47 9.07 2.82 -0.94
CA LEU A 47 10.47 3.00 -0.56
C LEU A 47 10.96 1.83 0.30
N LYS A 48 12.27 1.57 0.30
CA LYS A 48 12.86 0.62 1.25
C LYS A 48 12.73 1.20 2.65
N ALA A 49 12.64 0.35 3.67
CA ALA A 49 12.47 0.79 5.06
C ALA A 49 13.52 1.83 5.51
N GLY A 50 14.79 1.63 5.15
CA GLY A 50 15.85 2.60 5.46
C GLY A 50 15.65 3.96 4.78
N ASP A 51 15.26 3.99 3.51
CA ASP A 51 15.01 5.24 2.78
C ASP A 51 13.75 5.94 3.28
N ALA A 52 12.69 5.17 3.58
CA ALA A 52 11.45 5.67 4.14
C ALA A 52 11.67 6.31 5.53
N ALA A 53 12.46 5.65 6.40
CA ALA A 53 12.80 6.17 7.71
C ALA A 53 13.60 7.47 7.62
N GLN A 54 14.59 7.54 6.73
CA GLN A 54 15.38 8.77 6.52
C GLN A 54 14.52 9.90 5.96
N LEU A 55 13.61 9.61 5.02
CA LEU A 55 12.71 10.61 4.47
C LEU A 55 11.73 11.12 5.53
N MET A 56 11.17 10.22 6.34
CA MET A 56 10.29 10.55 7.46
C MET A 56 10.95 11.49 8.45
N GLU A 57 12.18 11.18 8.89
CA GLU A 57 12.93 12.01 9.84
C GLU A 57 13.15 13.42 9.29
N LYS A 58 13.58 13.54 8.02
CA LYS A 58 13.80 14.84 7.38
C LYS A 58 12.51 15.64 7.21
N LEU A 59 11.39 14.98 6.87
CA LEU A 59 10.10 15.66 6.75
C LEU A 59 9.60 16.19 8.10
N MET A 60 9.82 15.44 9.19
CA MET A 60 9.44 15.87 10.54
C MET A 60 10.27 17.03 11.09
N GLN A 61 11.43 17.34 10.47
CA GLN A 61 12.24 18.51 10.80
C GLN A 61 11.73 19.79 10.13
N ILE A 62 10.86 19.68 9.13
CA ILE A 62 10.28 20.84 8.44
C ILE A 62 9.19 21.43 9.31
N GLU A 63 9.28 22.74 9.56
CA GLU A 63 8.32 23.45 10.40
C GLU A 63 6.88 23.28 9.90
N GLY A 64 5.96 23.03 10.81
CA GLY A 64 4.54 22.88 10.50
C GLY A 64 4.15 21.53 9.88
N VAL A 65 5.09 20.61 9.64
CA VAL A 65 4.78 19.26 9.15
C VAL A 65 4.50 18.32 10.34
N SER A 66 3.27 17.83 10.45
CA SER A 66 2.91 16.80 11.44
C SER A 66 3.46 15.42 11.08
N GLN A 67 3.49 14.54 12.08
CA GLN A 67 3.93 13.16 11.88
C GLN A 67 3.00 12.41 10.91
N GLU A 68 1.70 12.66 10.98
CA GLU A 68 0.69 12.08 10.08
C GLU A 68 0.91 12.55 8.64
N ALA A 69 1.16 13.85 8.44
CA ALA A 69 1.49 14.40 7.13
C ALA A 69 2.78 13.80 6.57
N ALA A 70 3.84 13.73 7.37
CA ALA A 70 5.11 13.15 6.97
C ALA A 70 4.94 11.68 6.54
N ALA A 71 4.24 10.87 7.34
CA ALA A 71 3.98 9.47 7.00
C ALA A 71 3.17 9.34 5.70
N LYS A 72 2.15 10.18 5.52
CA LYS A 72 1.31 10.15 4.32
C LYS A 72 2.09 10.56 3.06
N ILE A 73 2.98 11.54 3.17
CA ILE A 73 3.89 11.95 2.10
C ILE A 73 4.83 10.81 1.71
N VAL A 74 5.40 10.11 2.70
CA VAL A 74 6.28 8.94 2.47
C VAL A 74 5.54 7.79 1.80
N ASP A 75 4.30 7.52 2.21
CA ASP A 75 3.49 6.43 1.63
C ASP A 75 3.08 6.73 0.18
N ILE A 76 2.70 7.98 -0.10
CA ILE A 76 2.16 8.37 -1.41
C ILE A 76 3.28 8.74 -2.40
N MET A 77 4.39 9.31 -1.93
CA MET A 77 5.47 9.86 -2.77
C MET A 77 4.92 10.78 -3.89
N PRO A 78 4.28 11.92 -3.54
CA PRO A 78 3.59 12.76 -4.51
C PRO A 78 4.56 13.33 -5.55
N GLN A 79 4.33 13.01 -6.82
CA GLN A 79 5.16 13.48 -7.94
C GLN A 79 4.68 14.83 -8.49
N LYS A 80 3.44 15.21 -8.20
CA LYS A 80 2.81 16.44 -8.69
C LYS A 80 2.56 17.40 -7.52
N PRO A 81 2.76 18.71 -7.70
CA PRO A 81 2.48 19.70 -6.65
C PRO A 81 1.04 19.64 -6.14
N SER A 82 0.06 19.41 -7.03
CA SER A 82 -1.35 19.29 -6.64
C SER A 82 -1.62 18.11 -5.71
N THR A 83 -0.94 16.98 -5.89
CA THR A 83 -1.07 15.83 -4.98
C THR A 83 -0.49 16.14 -3.61
N LEU A 84 0.67 16.81 -3.56
CA LEU A 84 1.26 17.26 -2.31
C LEU A 84 0.33 18.23 -1.56
N GLN A 85 -0.25 19.20 -2.28
CA GLN A 85 -1.22 20.15 -1.71
C GLN A 85 -2.46 19.45 -1.15
N VAL A 86 -2.99 18.43 -1.84
CA VAL A 86 -4.16 17.67 -1.34
C VAL A 86 -3.84 16.93 -0.06
N ILE A 87 -2.65 16.33 0.05
CA ILE A 87 -2.21 15.67 1.28
C ILE A 87 -2.13 16.70 2.42
N LEU A 88 -1.41 17.80 2.18
CA LEU A 88 -1.23 18.85 3.18
C LEU A 88 -2.56 19.52 3.58
N ALA A 89 -3.51 19.70 2.66
CA ALA A 89 -4.82 20.27 2.98
C ALA A 89 -5.69 19.36 3.87
N LYS A 90 -5.45 18.05 3.86
CA LYS A 90 -6.20 17.08 4.69
C LYS A 90 -5.56 16.81 6.04
N GLU A 91 -4.23 16.86 6.09
CA GLU A 91 -3.48 16.61 7.31
C GLU A 91 -3.36 17.88 8.16
N LYS A 92 -3.09 17.73 9.45
CA LYS A 92 -2.85 18.87 10.33
C LYS A 92 -1.47 19.44 9.98
N THR A 93 -1.43 20.54 9.23
CA THR A 93 -0.18 21.21 8.86
C THR A 93 -0.35 22.72 8.87
N THR A 94 0.74 23.41 9.20
CA THR A 94 0.87 24.87 9.09
C THR A 94 1.99 25.27 8.13
N ALA A 95 2.49 24.31 7.34
CA ALA A 95 3.56 24.54 6.37
C ALA A 95 3.13 25.58 5.31
N GLY A 96 3.96 26.60 5.11
CA GLY A 96 3.77 27.64 4.10
C GLY A 96 4.39 27.28 2.75
N GLU A 97 4.39 28.22 1.82
CA GLU A 97 4.94 28.02 0.47
C GLU A 97 6.43 27.62 0.49
N LYS A 98 7.20 28.19 1.42
CA LYS A 98 8.62 27.88 1.60
C LYS A 98 8.81 26.42 2.01
N GLU A 99 8.11 25.98 3.03
CA GLU A 99 8.18 24.61 3.55
C GLU A 99 7.66 23.59 2.52
N ILE A 100 6.62 23.94 1.75
CA ILE A 100 6.13 23.13 0.62
C ILE A 100 7.23 22.95 -0.44
N GLY A 101 7.99 24.02 -0.74
CA GLY A 101 9.14 23.96 -1.64
C GLY A 101 10.25 23.04 -1.11
N GLU A 102 10.54 23.11 0.19
CA GLU A 102 11.50 22.23 0.86
C GLU A 102 11.07 20.75 0.80
N ILE A 103 9.80 20.46 1.06
CA ILE A 103 9.23 19.11 0.93
C ILE A 103 9.37 18.60 -0.51
N ALA A 104 9.01 19.42 -1.51
CA ALA A 104 9.10 19.04 -2.91
C ALA A 104 10.55 18.75 -3.35
N ALA A 105 11.50 19.58 -2.91
CA ALA A 105 12.92 19.38 -3.17
C ALA A 105 13.44 18.09 -2.52
N LEU A 106 12.98 17.78 -1.32
CA LEU A 106 13.33 16.55 -0.64
C LEU A 106 12.77 15.32 -1.38
N LEU A 107 11.50 15.34 -1.77
CA LEU A 107 10.87 14.26 -2.54
C LEU A 107 11.60 13.97 -3.86
N ALA A 108 12.08 15.01 -4.55
CA ALA A 108 12.86 14.85 -5.78
C ALA A 108 14.15 14.02 -5.58
N GLN A 109 14.79 14.11 -4.40
CA GLN A 109 15.98 13.33 -4.07
C GLN A 109 15.68 11.83 -3.90
N TYR A 110 14.45 11.49 -3.49
CA TYR A 110 14.00 10.11 -3.26
C TYR A 110 13.24 9.52 -4.45
N ALA A 111 12.88 10.31 -5.46
CA ALA A 111 12.12 9.84 -6.63
C ALA A 111 12.76 8.66 -7.36
N LYS A 112 14.10 8.64 -7.48
CA LYS A 112 14.84 7.52 -8.12
C LYS A 112 14.94 6.26 -7.25
N LYS A 113 14.58 6.37 -5.96
CA LYS A 113 14.59 5.26 -5.00
C LYS A 113 13.24 4.57 -4.89
N ILE A 114 12.24 5.04 -5.66
CA ILE A 114 10.92 4.43 -5.68
C ILE A 114 11.05 2.99 -6.16
N ILE A 115 10.57 2.06 -5.35
CA ILE A 115 10.46 0.66 -5.72
C ILE A 115 9.14 0.50 -6.47
N GLU A 116 9.21 -0.11 -7.64
CA GLU A 116 8.01 -0.56 -8.32
C GLU A 116 7.39 -1.74 -7.57
N PRO A 117 6.05 -1.77 -7.45
CA PRO A 117 5.41 -2.92 -6.85
C PRO A 117 5.75 -4.18 -7.64
N PRO A 118 5.90 -5.34 -6.98
CA PRO A 118 6.07 -6.58 -7.70
C PRO A 118 4.90 -6.73 -8.68
N VAL A 119 5.21 -6.78 -9.97
CA VAL A 119 4.22 -7.01 -11.02
C VAL A 119 3.56 -8.35 -10.68
N GLN A 120 2.26 -8.32 -10.40
CA GLN A 120 1.49 -9.55 -10.28
C GLN A 120 1.68 -10.28 -11.61
N LYS A 121 2.37 -11.43 -11.59
CA LYS A 121 2.25 -12.37 -12.70
C LYS A 121 0.76 -12.61 -12.82
N LYS A 122 0.18 -12.27 -13.98
CA LYS A 122 -1.18 -12.71 -14.30
C LYS A 122 -1.13 -14.22 -14.16
N GLU A 123 -1.67 -14.75 -13.07
CA GLU A 123 -2.09 -16.13 -13.06
C GLU A 123 -3.08 -16.23 -14.21
N ASP A 124 -2.76 -17.07 -15.20
CA ASP A 124 -3.61 -17.30 -16.36
C ASP A 124 -5.05 -17.42 -15.86
N GLU A 125 -5.93 -16.52 -16.35
CA GLU A 125 -7.36 -16.68 -16.20
C GLU A 125 -7.69 -18.05 -16.79
N LYS A 126 -7.78 -19.05 -15.92
CA LYS A 126 -8.41 -20.32 -16.24
C LYS A 126 -9.82 -19.92 -16.67
N PRO A 127 -10.23 -20.18 -17.92
CA PRO A 127 -11.48 -19.66 -18.43
C PRO A 127 -12.58 -20.17 -17.50
N GLU A 128 -13.31 -19.25 -16.89
CA GLU A 128 -14.55 -19.56 -16.21
C GLU A 128 -15.42 -20.27 -17.26
N ALA A 129 -15.60 -21.58 -17.06
CA ALA A 129 -16.52 -22.35 -17.86
C ALA A 129 -17.91 -21.77 -17.60
N SER A 130 -18.40 -21.00 -18.58
CA SER A 130 -19.80 -20.60 -18.70
C SER A 130 -20.65 -21.86 -18.74
N GLY A 131 -21.15 -22.26 -17.58
CA GLY A 131 -22.25 -23.20 -17.46
C GLY A 131 -23.54 -22.50 -17.88
N GLU A 132 -23.77 -22.39 -19.18
CA GLU A 132 -25.09 -22.15 -19.73
C GLU A 132 -25.69 -23.50 -20.12
N GLY A 133 -26.85 -23.80 -19.54
CA GLY A 133 -27.55 -25.06 -19.72
C GLY A 133 -28.06 -25.24 -21.13
N GLU A 134 -28.00 -26.46 -21.63
CA GLU A 134 -28.85 -26.91 -22.73
C GLU A 134 -29.92 -27.85 -22.19
N GLU A 135 -31.16 -27.43 -22.43
CA GLU A 135 -32.39 -28.17 -22.20
C GLU A 135 -32.40 -29.52 -22.94
N GLU A 136 -32.87 -30.53 -22.23
CA GLU A 136 -33.14 -31.87 -22.72
C GLU A 136 -34.42 -31.90 -23.59
N LYS A 137 -34.34 -32.48 -24.81
CA LYS A 137 -35.45 -33.19 -25.50
C LYS A 137 -34.99 -33.93 -26.78
N PRO A 138 -35.71 -34.98 -27.27
CA PRO A 138 -35.36 -36.37 -27.04
C PRO A 138 -35.04 -37.18 -28.32
N GLU A 139 -34.48 -38.38 -28.10
CA GLU A 139 -34.17 -39.43 -29.08
C GLU A 139 -35.23 -39.64 -30.18
N LYS A 140 -34.79 -39.66 -31.45
CA LYS A 140 -35.43 -40.45 -32.50
C LYS A 140 -34.55 -41.65 -32.86
N LYS A 141 -34.92 -42.81 -32.33
CA LYS A 141 -34.45 -44.13 -32.78
C LYS A 141 -34.85 -44.35 -34.24
N ALA A 142 -33.87 -44.49 -35.12
CA ALA A 142 -34.04 -45.13 -36.42
C ALA A 142 -33.20 -46.42 -36.42
N LYS A 143 -33.85 -47.54 -36.09
CA LYS A 143 -33.35 -48.89 -36.36
C LYS A 143 -33.29 -49.11 -37.87
N LYS A 144 -32.15 -49.57 -38.38
CA LYS A 144 -32.09 -50.24 -39.69
C LYS A 144 -31.07 -51.37 -39.65
N LYS A 145 -31.62 -52.60 -39.75
CA LYS A 145 -31.02 -53.87 -40.20
C LYS A 145 -29.96 -54.49 -39.27
N ASP A 146 -29.98 -55.79 -38.98
CA ASP A 146 -30.52 -56.95 -39.70
C ASP A 146 -31.45 -57.85 -38.86
#